data_AF-A0A6A3TDI3-F1
#
_entry.id   AF-A0A6A3TDI3-F1
#
_cell.length_a   1.000
_cell.length_b   1.000
_cell.length_c   1.000
_cell.angle_alpha   90.00
_cell.angle_beta   90.00
_cell.angle_gamma   90.00
#
_symmetry.space_group_name_H-M   'P 1'
#
loop_
_entity.id
_entity.type
_entity.pdbx_description
1 polymer ?
#
loop_
_entity_poly.entity_id
_entity_poly.type
_entity_poly.pdbx_seq_one_letter_code
_entity_poly.pdbx_strand_id
1 'polypeptide(L)'
;MSAAYEPVMLNAVTRSKMKQVLATPNTAASPLAALTACTLIELGNTSVPLVANYVPKPPTRPVDNAAVSEFVLHRQSIGRFVRDARQATVKKQKDNADKRGRKEMTTFDTGDQVLMSTDGIHSSEVTNLGASKLAPRFIGPFRVMNINGEAYTLDIPTSLQLHPTFYFGRLKKYQPATIPLTACPSGTGT
;
A
#
# COMPACT_ATOMS: atom_id res chain seq x y z
N MET A 1 -9.71 -12.71 57.13
CA MET A 1 -10.23 -13.58 56.05
C MET A 1 -10.33 -12.69 54.82
N SER A 2 -9.25 -12.57 54.03
CA SER A 2 -8.91 -13.42 52.88
C SER A 2 -9.92 -13.33 51.74
N ALA A 3 -9.57 -12.63 50.67
CA ALA A 3 -9.48 -13.20 49.32
C ALA A 3 -8.82 -12.16 48.40
N ALA A 4 -7.60 -12.50 47.97
CA ALA A 4 -6.89 -11.82 46.90
C ALA A 4 -7.58 -12.09 45.56
N TYR A 5 -7.62 -11.07 44.69
CA TYR A 5 -8.10 -11.20 43.31
C TYR A 5 -6.89 -11.06 42.37
N GLU A 6 -6.45 -12.20 41.83
CA GLU A 6 -5.37 -12.31 40.85
C GLU A 6 -5.92 -12.14 39.43
N PRO A 7 -5.35 -11.25 38.58
CA PRO A 7 -5.75 -11.17 37.18
C PRO A 7 -5.11 -12.30 36.35
N VAL A 8 -5.94 -13.22 35.87
CA VAL A 8 -5.57 -14.28 34.91
C VAL A 8 -5.10 -13.64 33.60
N MET A 9 -3.80 -13.78 33.31
CA MET A 9 -3.17 -13.33 32.07
C MET A 9 -3.49 -14.30 30.91
N LEU A 10 -4.45 -13.93 30.07
CA LEU A 10 -4.69 -14.63 28.79
C LEU A 10 -3.68 -14.18 27.73
N ASN A 11 -2.68 -15.02 27.52
CA ASN A 11 -1.69 -15.00 26.46
C ASN A 11 -2.32 -15.34 25.10
N ALA A 12 -2.54 -14.31 24.26
CA ALA A 12 -3.02 -14.49 22.89
C ALA A 12 -1.88 -14.96 21.95
N VAL A 13 -1.84 -16.26 21.67
CA VAL A 13 -1.00 -16.86 20.61
C VAL A 13 -1.63 -16.56 19.25
N THR A 14 -0.94 -15.75 18.43
CA THR A 14 -1.39 -15.42 17.07
C THR A 14 -0.95 -16.52 16.10
N ARG A 15 -1.86 -17.38 15.66
CA ARG A 15 -1.57 -18.42 14.65
C ARG A 15 -1.76 -17.86 13.23
N SER A 16 -0.67 -17.65 12.51
CA SER A 16 -0.64 -17.38 11.07
C SER A 16 -1.29 -18.54 10.28
N LYS A 17 -2.17 -18.24 9.32
CA LYS A 17 -2.61 -19.17 8.28
C LYS A 17 -2.18 -18.66 6.91
N MET A 18 -1.28 -19.40 6.29
CA MET A 18 -0.87 -19.27 4.89
C MET A 18 -2.06 -19.66 3.98
N LYS A 19 -2.39 -18.78 3.02
CA LYS A 19 -3.40 -19.05 1.99
C LYS A 19 -2.84 -20.06 0.99
N GLN A 20 -3.50 -21.21 0.84
CA GLN A 20 -3.32 -22.05 -0.34
C GLN A 20 -4.17 -21.50 -1.48
N VAL A 21 -3.55 -21.28 -2.63
CA VAL A 21 -4.20 -20.92 -3.89
C VAL A 21 -4.63 -22.22 -4.55
N LEU A 22 -5.94 -22.46 -4.63
CA LEU A 22 -6.51 -23.53 -5.44
C LEU A 22 -6.52 -23.05 -6.91
N ALA A 23 -5.61 -23.60 -7.71
CA ALA A 23 -5.56 -23.36 -9.14
C ALA A 23 -6.71 -24.13 -9.81
N THR A 24 -7.64 -23.40 -10.45
CA THR A 24 -8.59 -23.95 -11.42
C THR A 24 -7.94 -23.98 -12.81
N PRO A 25 -7.87 -25.14 -13.49
CA PRO A 25 -7.57 -25.16 -14.92
C PRO A 25 -8.81 -24.76 -15.73
N ASN A 26 -8.64 -23.77 -16.61
CA ASN A 26 -9.63 -23.41 -17.63
C ASN A 26 -9.59 -24.49 -18.72
N THR A 27 -10.60 -25.37 -18.74
CA THR A 27 -10.72 -26.43 -19.76
C THR A 27 -11.78 -26.06 -20.80
N ALA A 28 -11.24 -25.75 -21.98
CA ALA A 28 -11.73 -25.97 -23.34
C ALA A 28 -13.17 -25.55 -23.73
N ALA A 29 -13.18 -24.64 -24.71
CA ALA A 29 -14.30 -24.27 -25.56
C ALA A 29 -15.06 -25.47 -26.14
N SER A 30 -16.39 -25.37 -26.16
CA SER A 30 -17.25 -26.24 -26.97
C SER A 30 -17.18 -25.84 -28.45
N PRO A 31 -17.06 -26.79 -29.41
CA PRO A 31 -16.93 -26.49 -30.83
C PRO A 31 -18.27 -26.08 -31.47
N LEU A 32 -18.19 -25.07 -32.34
CA LEU A 32 -19.24 -24.36 -33.09
C LEU A 32 -20.00 -25.23 -34.14
N ALA A 33 -19.96 -26.55 -34.06
CA ALA A 33 -20.44 -27.44 -35.13
C ALA A 33 -21.88 -27.96 -34.97
N ALA A 34 -22.61 -27.59 -33.91
CA ALA A 34 -23.92 -28.18 -33.61
C ALA A 34 -25.14 -27.40 -34.15
N LEU A 35 -24.96 -26.33 -34.95
CA LEU A 35 -26.06 -25.52 -35.48
C LEU A 35 -26.14 -25.59 -37.01
N THR A 36 -26.42 -26.78 -37.53
CA THR A 36 -26.79 -26.91 -38.95
C THR A 36 -28.01 -27.81 -39.11
N ALA A 37 -29.18 -27.27 -38.81
CA ALA A 37 -30.47 -27.76 -39.30
C ALA A 37 -31.57 -26.71 -39.05
N CYS A 38 -31.54 -25.57 -39.74
CA CYS A 38 -32.73 -24.76 -39.92
C CYS A 38 -33.53 -25.35 -41.09
N THR A 39 -34.36 -26.35 -40.82
CA THR A 39 -35.30 -26.86 -41.82
C THR A 39 -36.36 -25.79 -42.09
N LEU A 40 -36.38 -25.32 -43.33
CA LEU A 40 -37.47 -24.55 -43.94
C LEU A 40 -38.80 -25.27 -43.66
N ILE A 41 -39.72 -24.62 -42.96
CA ILE A 41 -41.11 -25.06 -42.87
C ILE A 41 -41.87 -24.30 -43.96
N GLU A 42 -42.29 -25.05 -44.98
CA GLU A 42 -43.22 -24.56 -46.01
C GLU A 42 -44.58 -24.22 -45.37
N LEU A 43 -45.14 -23.09 -45.81
CA LEU A 43 -46.46 -22.62 -45.38
C LEU A 43 -47.56 -23.45 -46.08
N GLY A 44 -47.85 -24.63 -45.52
CA GLY A 44 -49.02 -25.45 -45.85
C GLY A 44 -50.15 -25.19 -44.85
N ASN A 45 -51.13 -24.42 -45.27
CA ASN A 45 -52.41 -24.15 -44.63
C ASN A 45 -53.18 -25.43 -44.22
N THR A 46 -53.04 -25.87 -42.97
CA THR A 46 -54.01 -26.77 -42.33
C THR A 46 -54.32 -26.31 -40.91
N SER A 47 -55.58 -25.92 -40.70
CA SER A 47 -56.14 -25.53 -39.42
C SER A 47 -56.21 -26.75 -38.49
N VAL A 48 -55.31 -26.81 -37.50
CA VAL A 48 -55.45 -27.70 -36.33
C VAL A 48 -55.63 -26.79 -35.10
N PRO A 49 -56.69 -26.95 -34.29
CA PRO A 49 -56.85 -26.15 -33.09
C PRO A 49 -55.82 -26.58 -32.03
N LEU A 50 -54.95 -25.65 -31.65
CA LEU A 50 -54.00 -25.80 -30.55
C LEU A 50 -54.78 -25.84 -29.22
N VAL A 51 -55.01 -27.03 -28.67
CA VAL A 51 -55.43 -27.18 -27.27
C VAL A 51 -54.24 -26.84 -26.38
N ALA A 52 -54.31 -25.70 -25.70
CA ALA A 52 -53.26 -25.27 -24.79
C ALA A 52 -53.31 -26.09 -23.49
N ASN A 53 -52.33 -26.97 -23.31
CA ASN A 53 -52.06 -27.65 -22.04
C ASN A 53 -51.46 -26.68 -21.02
N TYR A 54 -52.29 -25.78 -20.47
CA TYR A 54 -51.92 -25.02 -19.27
C TYR A 54 -52.12 -25.92 -18.05
N VAL A 55 -51.03 -26.49 -17.53
CA VAL A 55 -51.02 -26.96 -16.14
C VAL A 55 -51.12 -25.71 -15.27
N PRO A 56 -52.18 -25.52 -14.46
CA PRO A 56 -52.26 -24.39 -13.56
C PRO A 56 -51.07 -24.44 -12.59
N LYS A 57 -50.30 -23.35 -12.52
CA LYS A 57 -49.28 -23.17 -11.48
C LYS A 57 -49.97 -23.45 -10.13
N PRO A 58 -49.46 -24.37 -9.29
CA PRO A 58 -50.11 -24.67 -8.02
C PRO A 58 -50.22 -23.39 -7.20
N PRO A 59 -51.32 -23.21 -6.44
CA PRO A 59 -51.56 -22.00 -5.68
C PRO A 59 -50.35 -21.71 -4.80
N THR A 60 -49.87 -20.46 -4.89
CA THR A 60 -48.71 -19.96 -4.16
C THR A 60 -48.88 -20.31 -2.68
N ARG A 61 -47.98 -21.12 -2.13
CA ARG A 61 -47.94 -21.40 -0.69
C ARG A 61 -47.88 -20.05 0.06
N PRO A 62 -48.54 -19.91 1.22
CA PRO A 62 -48.44 -18.68 2.00
C PRO A 62 -46.95 -18.40 2.25
N VAL A 63 -46.48 -17.26 1.72
CA VAL A 63 -45.08 -16.86 1.86
C VAL A 63 -44.87 -16.53 3.33
N ASP A 64 -43.92 -17.19 3.96
CA ASP A 64 -43.52 -16.85 5.33
C ASP A 64 -42.75 -15.52 5.31
N ASN A 65 -43.52 -14.45 5.39
CA ASN A 65 -43.00 -13.08 5.38
C ASN A 65 -42.07 -12.81 6.58
N ALA A 66 -42.18 -13.58 7.66
CA ALA A 66 -41.28 -13.48 8.81
C ALA A 66 -39.89 -14.00 8.45
N ALA A 67 -39.79 -15.16 7.80
CA ALA A 67 -38.52 -15.71 7.32
C ALA A 67 -37.83 -14.79 6.30
N VAL A 68 -38.60 -14.15 5.41
CA VAL A 68 -38.06 -13.17 4.45
C VAL A 68 -37.54 -11.92 5.17
N SER A 69 -38.28 -11.41 6.16
CA SER A 69 -37.88 -10.26 6.96
C SER A 69 -36.59 -10.53 7.75
N GLU A 70 -36.51 -11.69 8.41
CA GLU A 70 -35.32 -12.12 9.15
C GLU A 70 -34.08 -12.18 8.26
N PHE A 71 -34.20 -12.79 7.07
CA PHE A 71 -33.12 -12.85 6.10
C PHE A 71 -32.64 -11.46 5.64
N VAL A 72 -33.58 -10.55 5.37
CA VAL A 72 -33.25 -9.17 4.97
C VAL A 72 -32.54 -8.44 6.11
N LEU A 73 -33.03 -8.53 7.34
CA LEU A 73 -32.41 -7.93 8.52
C LEU A 73 -31.02 -8.49 8.77
N HIS A 74 -30.83 -9.80 8.62
CA HIS A 74 -29.54 -10.46 8.75
C HIS A 74 -28.51 -9.96 7.73
N ARG A 75 -28.90 -9.82 6.45
CA ARG A 75 -27.99 -9.26 5.43
C ARG A 75 -27.67 -7.79 5.69
N GLN A 76 -28.64 -7.01 6.16
CA GLN A 76 -28.41 -5.62 6.53
C GLN A 76 -27.46 -5.49 7.71
N SER A 77 -27.58 -6.35 8.73
CA SER A 77 -26.71 -6.34 9.91
C SER A 77 -25.28 -6.71 9.55
N ILE A 78 -25.06 -7.72 8.71
CA ILE A 78 -23.74 -8.07 8.16
C ILE A 78 -23.15 -6.89 7.38
N GLY A 79 -23.95 -6.26 6.52
CA GLY A 79 -23.51 -5.11 5.73
C GLY A 79 -23.10 -3.92 6.61
N ARG A 80 -23.83 -3.65 7.70
CA ARG A 80 -23.48 -2.61 8.68
C ARG A 80 -22.18 -2.97 9.40
N PHE A 81 -22.09 -4.19 9.95
CA PHE A 81 -20.91 -4.66 10.66
C PHE A 81 -19.62 -4.51 9.84
N VAL A 82 -19.64 -4.91 8.57
CA VAL A 82 -18.46 -4.80 7.70
C VAL A 82 -18.06 -3.34 7.47
N ARG A 83 -19.03 -2.44 7.24
CA ARG A 83 -18.76 -1.01 7.06
C ARG A 83 -18.20 -0.40 8.34
N ASP A 84 -18.78 -0.69 9.48
CA ASP A 84 -18.36 -0.16 10.78
C ASP A 84 -16.97 -0.66 11.15
N ALA A 85 -16.68 -1.95 10.94
CA ALA A 85 -15.35 -2.53 11.14
C ALA A 85 -14.29 -1.88 10.24
N ARG A 86 -14.64 -1.61 8.97
CA ARG A 86 -13.77 -0.89 8.02
C ARG A 86 -13.51 0.54 8.50
N GLN A 87 -14.55 1.27 8.86
CA GLN A 87 -14.43 2.65 9.36
C GLN A 87 -13.59 2.71 10.64
N ALA A 88 -13.83 1.79 11.59
CA ALA A 88 -13.04 1.69 12.81
C ALA A 88 -11.57 1.39 12.53
N THR A 89 -11.27 0.53 11.56
CA THR A 89 -9.90 0.21 11.14
C THR A 89 -9.22 1.43 10.51
N VAL A 90 -9.89 2.13 9.60
CA VAL A 90 -9.37 3.36 8.96
C VAL A 90 -9.12 4.45 10.01
N LYS A 91 -10.06 4.64 10.95
CA LYS A 91 -9.89 5.60 12.05
C LYS A 91 -8.66 5.27 12.90
N LYS A 92 -8.49 4.00 13.30
CA LYS A 92 -7.29 3.56 14.03
C LYS A 92 -6.00 3.80 13.24
N GLN A 93 -6.00 3.54 11.94
CA GLN A 93 -4.84 3.81 11.09
C GLN A 93 -4.52 5.30 11.03
N LYS A 94 -5.54 6.15 10.86
CA LYS A 94 -5.39 7.61 10.92
C LYS A 94 -4.82 8.06 12.27
N ASP A 95 -5.43 7.65 13.38
CA ASP A 95 -4.97 8.03 14.72
C ASP A 95 -3.51 7.60 14.96
N ASN A 96 -3.12 6.41 14.48
CA ASN A 96 -1.75 5.93 14.56
C ASN A 96 -0.79 6.71 13.66
N ALA A 97 -1.21 7.04 12.43
CA ALA A 97 -0.43 7.85 11.50
C ALA A 97 -0.26 9.28 12.02
N ASP A 98 -1.28 9.88 12.61
CA ASP A 98 -1.21 11.23 13.20
C ASP A 98 -0.30 11.25 14.43
N LYS A 99 -0.35 10.20 15.28
CA LYS A 99 0.51 10.07 16.46
C LYS A 99 1.97 9.78 16.13
N ARG A 100 2.21 8.92 15.14
CA ARG A 100 3.55 8.42 14.75
C ARG A 100 4.14 9.17 13.55
N GLY A 101 3.37 10.01 12.88
CA GLY A 101 3.77 10.70 11.67
C GLY A 101 4.71 11.86 11.96
N ARG A 102 5.74 12.00 11.11
CA ARG A 102 6.57 13.19 10.85
C ARG A 102 7.15 13.95 12.05
N LYS A 103 7.30 13.35 13.23
CA LYS A 103 7.86 14.06 14.40
C LYS A 103 9.36 14.32 14.35
N GLU A 104 10.08 13.68 13.45
CA GLU A 104 11.53 13.86 13.29
C GLU A 104 11.83 14.74 12.06
N MET A 105 11.24 15.95 12.00
CA MET A 105 11.59 16.94 10.97
C MET A 105 12.91 17.60 11.36
N THR A 106 14.02 17.09 10.83
CA THR A 106 15.26 17.87 10.82
C THR A 106 15.05 19.03 9.85
N THR A 107 14.93 20.24 10.39
CA THR A 107 14.84 21.47 9.61
C THR A 107 16.25 21.98 9.29
N PHE A 108 16.39 22.55 8.09
CA PHE A 108 17.63 23.17 7.64
C PHE A 108 17.32 24.60 7.22
N ASP A 109 18.26 25.50 7.41
CA ASP A 109 18.12 26.88 6.94
C ASP A 109 18.83 27.08 5.60
N THR A 110 18.46 28.14 4.89
CA THR A 110 19.17 28.50 3.65
C THR A 110 20.61 28.84 3.99
N GLY A 111 21.56 28.23 3.28
CA GLY A 111 23.00 28.34 3.55
C GLY A 111 23.58 27.23 4.43
N ASP A 112 22.75 26.40 5.08
CA ASP A 112 23.25 25.25 5.83
C ASP A 112 23.93 24.24 4.90
N GLN A 113 24.98 23.60 5.42
CA GLN A 113 25.61 22.47 4.75
C GLN A 113 24.94 21.17 5.17
N VAL A 114 24.52 20.39 4.18
CA VAL A 114 23.83 19.12 4.39
C VAL A 114 24.46 18.01 3.56
N LEU A 115 24.49 16.82 4.15
CA LEU A 115 24.82 15.57 3.52
C LEU A 115 23.57 14.98 2.89
N MET A 116 23.65 14.56 1.63
CA MET A 116 22.55 13.96 0.90
C MET A 116 22.69 12.44 0.82
N SER A 117 21.62 11.70 1.10
CA SER A 117 21.59 10.23 1.02
C SER A 117 21.65 9.75 -0.44
N THR A 118 22.43 8.69 -0.66
CA THR A 118 22.53 7.98 -1.94
C THR A 118 21.50 6.86 -2.08
N ASP A 119 20.66 6.64 -1.06
CA ASP A 119 19.64 5.59 -1.07
C ASP A 119 18.65 5.79 -2.25
N GLY A 120 18.64 4.84 -3.18
CA GLY A 120 17.77 4.86 -4.36
C GLY A 120 18.28 5.69 -5.53
N ILE A 121 19.54 6.15 -5.50
CA ILE A 121 20.21 6.75 -6.65
C ILE A 121 20.98 5.65 -7.40
N HIS A 122 20.74 5.51 -8.71
CA HIS A 122 21.45 4.50 -9.51
C HIS A 122 22.90 4.94 -9.75
N SER A 123 23.85 4.00 -9.68
CA SER A 123 25.28 4.26 -9.92
C SER A 123 25.60 4.79 -11.31
N SER A 124 24.66 4.67 -12.27
CA SER A 124 24.76 5.29 -13.61
C SER A 124 24.53 6.80 -13.60
N GLU A 125 23.75 7.31 -12.65
CA GLU A 125 23.40 8.74 -12.55
C GLU A 125 24.52 9.54 -11.90
N VAL A 126 25.30 8.89 -11.03
CA VAL A 126 26.42 9.54 -10.33
C VAL A 126 27.72 8.83 -10.64
N THR A 127 28.48 9.40 -11.55
CA THR A 127 29.72 8.84 -12.12
C THR A 127 30.82 8.58 -11.08
N ASN A 128 30.71 9.13 -9.87
CA ASN A 128 31.80 9.17 -8.87
C ASN A 128 31.52 8.42 -7.56
N LEU A 129 30.45 7.62 -7.45
CA LEU A 129 30.14 6.90 -6.20
C LEU A 129 30.87 5.56 -6.04
N GLY A 130 31.49 5.05 -7.10
CA GLY A 130 32.10 3.72 -7.11
C GLY A 130 31.06 2.59 -7.14
N ALA A 131 31.51 1.36 -6.85
CA ALA A 131 30.62 0.19 -6.82
C ALA A 131 29.62 0.29 -5.66
N SER A 132 28.35 -0.05 -5.91
CA SER A 132 27.25 0.09 -4.94
C SER A 132 27.54 -0.43 -3.52
N LYS A 133 28.33 -1.50 -3.37
CA LYS A 133 28.68 -2.07 -2.06
C LYS A 133 29.66 -1.21 -1.24
N LEU A 134 30.51 -0.44 -1.91
CA LEU A 134 31.54 0.41 -1.31
C LEU A 134 31.20 1.91 -1.42
N ALA A 135 30.10 2.24 -2.08
CA ALA A 135 29.64 3.60 -2.23
C ALA A 135 29.28 4.20 -0.86
N PRO A 136 29.62 5.48 -0.62
CA PRO A 136 29.22 6.15 0.60
C PRO A 136 27.68 6.28 0.64
N ARG A 137 27.09 6.04 1.81
CA ARG A 137 25.65 6.19 2.05
C ARG A 137 25.19 7.65 1.96
N PHE A 138 26.08 8.59 2.28
CA PHE A 138 25.83 10.02 2.20
C PHE A 138 26.96 10.71 1.45
N ILE A 139 26.61 11.68 0.62
CA ILE A 139 27.56 12.41 -0.22
C ILE A 139 27.47 13.91 0.03
N GLY A 140 28.62 14.56 -0.08
CA GLY A 140 28.85 16.01 -0.16
C GLY A 140 28.26 16.85 0.98
N PRO A 141 28.98 17.83 1.55
CA PRO A 141 28.28 18.97 2.08
C PRO A 141 27.76 19.81 0.90
N PHE A 142 26.47 19.70 0.61
CA PHE A 142 25.79 20.60 -0.32
C PHE A 142 25.14 21.74 0.44
N ARG A 143 25.10 22.93 -0.15
CA ARG A 143 24.45 24.08 0.47
C ARG A 143 22.96 24.08 0.16
N VAL A 144 22.13 24.35 1.15
CA VAL A 144 20.70 24.58 0.94
C VAL A 144 20.51 25.95 0.28
N MET A 145 19.91 25.98 -0.91
CA MET A 145 19.61 27.22 -1.65
C MET A 145 18.20 27.74 -1.39
N ASN A 146 17.21 26.85 -1.28
CA ASN A 146 15.82 27.22 -1.08
C ASN A 146 15.05 26.12 -0.35
N ILE A 147 14.01 26.51 0.38
CA ILE A 147 13.18 25.64 1.22
C ILE A 147 11.73 25.71 0.72
N ASN A 148 11.25 24.60 0.16
CA ASN A 148 9.90 24.43 -0.37
C ASN A 148 9.11 23.46 0.52
N GLY A 149 8.82 23.88 1.75
CA GLY A 149 8.14 23.05 2.75
C GLY A 149 9.00 21.87 3.18
N GLU A 150 8.68 20.67 2.66
CA GLU A 150 9.43 19.43 2.96
C GLU A 150 10.54 19.13 1.95
N ALA A 151 10.60 19.91 0.88
CA ALA A 151 11.55 19.74 -0.21
C ALA A 151 12.58 20.87 -0.19
N TYR A 152 13.86 20.52 -0.23
CA TYR A 152 14.99 21.42 -0.12
C TYR A 152 15.77 21.40 -1.42
N THR A 153 16.03 22.58 -1.99
CA THR A 153 16.86 22.72 -3.19
C THR A 153 18.30 22.90 -2.75
N LEU A 154 19.18 22.03 -3.27
CA LEU A 154 20.60 22.00 -2.95
C LEU A 154 21.41 22.57 -4.11
N ASP A 155 22.53 23.20 -3.77
CA ASP A 155 23.57 23.62 -4.72
C ASP A 155 24.39 22.39 -5.11
N ILE A 156 23.88 21.63 -6.08
CA ILE A 156 24.52 20.41 -6.59
C ILE A 156 25.25 20.74 -7.89
N PRO A 157 26.53 20.37 -8.01
CA PRO A 157 27.27 20.57 -9.25
C PRO A 157 26.63 19.75 -10.38
N THR A 158 26.49 20.36 -11.55
CA THR A 158 25.87 19.75 -12.75
C THR A 158 26.57 18.46 -13.17
N SER A 159 27.83 18.27 -12.79
CA SER A 159 28.58 17.03 -13.02
C SER A 159 27.94 15.80 -12.37
N LEU A 160 27.14 15.96 -11.32
CA LEU A 160 26.46 14.85 -10.65
C LEU A 160 25.15 14.44 -11.33
N GLN A 161 24.66 15.14 -12.37
CA GLN A 161 23.42 14.82 -13.11
C GLN A 161 22.20 14.48 -12.21
N LEU A 162 22.16 14.98 -10.98
CA LEU A 162 21.06 14.78 -10.04
C LEU A 162 20.10 15.97 -10.08
N HIS A 163 18.82 15.69 -9.86
CA HIS A 163 17.84 16.74 -9.64
C HIS A 163 18.21 17.53 -8.36
N PRO A 164 18.16 18.87 -8.34
CA PRO A 164 18.67 19.65 -7.20
C PRO A 164 17.75 19.62 -5.97
N THR A 165 16.47 19.25 -6.12
CA THR A 165 15.48 19.28 -5.02
C THR A 165 15.28 17.90 -4.37
N PHE A 166 15.38 17.83 -3.04
CA PHE A 166 15.26 16.60 -2.24
C PHE A 166 14.34 16.75 -1.03
N TYR A 167 13.69 15.65 -0.65
CA TYR A 167 12.91 15.57 0.59
C TYR A 167 13.83 15.60 1.83
N PHE A 168 13.44 16.32 2.88
CA PHE A 168 14.24 16.50 4.11
C PHE A 168 14.72 15.19 4.75
N GLY A 169 13.94 14.11 4.66
CA GLY A 169 14.31 12.80 5.20
C GLY A 169 15.49 12.12 4.48
N ARG A 170 15.94 12.66 3.33
CA ARG A 170 17.15 12.24 2.64
C ARG A 170 18.37 13.10 2.99
N LEU A 171 18.20 14.13 3.82
CA LEU A 171 19.24 15.08 4.18
C LEU A 171 19.67 14.88 5.62
N LYS A 172 20.94 15.15 5.89
CA LYS A 172 21.53 15.09 7.22
C LYS A 172 22.41 16.32 7.44
N LYS A 173 22.36 16.94 8.62
CA LYS A 173 23.19 18.11 8.93
C LYS A 173 24.68 17.74 8.85
N TYR A 174 25.46 18.51 8.10
CA TYR A 174 26.91 18.35 8.06
C TYR A 174 27.54 18.93 9.33
N GLN A 175 28.51 18.20 9.90
CA GLN A 175 29.28 18.65 11.06
C GLN A 175 30.77 18.62 10.64
N PRO A 176 31.46 19.77 10.62
CA PRO A 176 32.87 19.80 10.26
C PRO A 176 33.70 19.09 11.34
N ALA A 177 34.67 18.27 10.92
CA ALA A 177 35.59 17.65 11.85
C ALA A 177 36.62 18.70 12.32
N THR A 178 36.49 19.17 13.55
CA THR A 178 37.52 19.99 14.20
C THR A 178 38.67 19.09 14.61
N ILE A 179 39.65 18.91 13.72
CA ILE A 179 40.93 18.25 14.08
C ILE A 179 41.79 19.33 14.76
N PRO A 180 42.09 19.21 16.07
CA PRO A 180 42.96 20.18 16.73
C PRO A 180 44.34 20.13 16.10
N LEU A 181 44.81 21.27 15.59
CA LEU A 181 46.16 21.42 15.08
C LEU A 181 47.12 21.25 16.26
N THR A 182 47.74 20.07 16.39
CA THR A 182 48.87 19.88 17.29
C THR A 182 50.01 20.73 16.77
N ALA A 183 50.28 21.84 17.45
CA ALA A 183 51.40 22.73 17.19
C ALA A 183 52.69 21.90 17.07
N CYS A 184 53.28 21.87 15.87
CA CYS A 184 54.62 21.35 15.70
C CYS A 184 55.58 22.33 16.41
N PRO A 185 56.37 21.92 17.41
CA PRO A 185 57.41 22.78 17.94
C PRO A 185 58.45 22.99 16.84
N SER A 186 58.44 24.16 16.23
CA SER A 186 59.50 24.61 15.35
C SER A 186 60.79 24.67 16.16
N GLY A 187 61.66 23.68 15.97
CA GLY A 187 63.01 23.68 16.51
C GLY A 187 63.79 24.83 15.88
N THR A 188 64.05 25.87 16.66
CA THR A 188 65.05 26.88 16.35
C THR A 188 66.43 26.24 16.50
N GLY A 189 67.04 25.86 15.38
CA GLY A 189 68.46 25.52 15.31
C GLY A 189 69.27 26.80 15.12
N THR A 190 70.00 27.21 16.16
CA THR A 190 71.13 28.15 16.11
C THR A 190 72.42 27.38 15.91
#